data_AF-A0A2V7H6S1-F1
#
_entry.id   AF-A0A2V7H6S1-F1
#
_cell.length_a   1.000
_cell.length_b   1.000
_cell.length_c   1.000
_cell.angle_alpha   90.00
_cell.angle_beta   90.00
_cell.angle_gamma   90.00
#
_symmetry.space_group_name_H-M   'P 1'
#
loop_
_entity.id
_entity.type
_entity.pdbx_description
1 polymer ?
#
loop_
_entity_poly.entity_id
_entity_poly.type
_entity_poly.pdbx_seq_one_letter_code
_entity_poly.pdbx_strand_id
1 'polypeptide(L)' 'MKTLREMLAEARQAVPEEGPEDLQRRLKSATPPVVIDVRDPDEYRDGHIEAATNISRGFLEFRIAGAVSDPST' A
#
# COMPACT_ATOMS: atom_id res chain seq x y z
N MET A 1 8.34 -8.61 24.69
CA MET A 1 7.75 -8.74 23.34
C MET A 1 6.71 -7.63 23.22
N LYS A 2 6.71 -6.84 22.14
CA LYS A 2 5.71 -5.79 21.96
C LYS A 2 4.35 -6.41 21.68
N THR A 3 3.30 -5.81 22.18
CA THR A 3 1.92 -6.13 21.83
C THR A 3 1.60 -5.63 20.42
N LEU A 4 0.55 -6.19 19.80
CA LEU A 4 0.06 -5.71 18.50
C LEU A 4 -0.27 -4.20 18.54
N ARG A 5 -0.86 -3.73 19.64
CA ARG A 5 -1.21 -2.32 19.82
C ARG A 5 0.02 -1.41 19.81
N GLU A 6 1.10 -1.83 20.48
CA GLU A 6 2.36 -1.08 20.49
C GLU A 6 3.01 -1.07 19.10
N MET A 7 3.02 -2.22 18.40
CA MET A 7 3.54 -2.29 17.03
C MET A 7 2.78 -1.36 16.07
N LEU A 8 1.45 -1.33 16.15
CA LEU A 8 0.62 -0.44 15.33
C LEU A 8 0.84 1.04 15.69
N ALA A 9 0.99 1.37 16.97
CA ALA A 9 1.25 2.74 17.40
C ALA A 9 2.59 3.26 16.87
N GLU A 10 3.63 2.44 16.92
CA GLU A 10 4.95 2.79 16.36
C GLU A 10 4.90 2.95 14.84
N ALA A 11 4.22 2.04 14.13
CA ALA A 11 4.07 2.12 12.68
C ALA A 11 3.38 3.43 12.25
N ARG A 12 2.29 3.83 12.94
CA ARG A 12 1.58 5.09 12.66
C ARG A 12 2.40 6.35 12.93
N GLN A 13 3.38 6.27 13.84
CA GLN A 13 4.29 7.40 14.08
C GLN A 13 5.37 7.51 13.00
N ALA A 14 5.76 6.39 12.39
CA ALA A 14 6.83 6.35 11.39
C ALA A 14 6.33 6.47 9.95
N VAL A 15 5.10 6.06 9.66
CA VAL A 15 4.54 5.99 8.30
C VAL A 15 3.48 7.08 8.11
N PRO A 16 3.64 7.98 7.12
CA PRO A 16 2.60 8.94 6.78
C PRO A 16 1.30 8.25 6.35
N GLU A 17 0.16 8.74 6.84
CA GLU A 17 -1.16 8.25 6.44
C GLU A 17 -1.79 9.19 5.43
N GLU A 18 -2.45 8.64 4.42
CA GLU A 18 -3.12 9.39 3.37
C GLU A 18 -4.60 9.00 3.30
N GLY A 19 -5.47 10.02 3.19
CA GLY A 19 -6.91 9.82 3.09
C GLY A 19 -7.35 9.45 1.67
N PRO A 20 -8.57 8.90 1.49
CA PRO A 20 -9.09 8.52 0.18
C PRO A 20 -9.16 9.66 -0.84
N GLU A 21 -9.54 10.87 -0.41
CA GLU A 21 -9.65 12.05 -1.28
C GLU A 21 -8.26 12.52 -1.77
N ASP A 22 -7.26 12.47 -0.88
CA ASP A 22 -5.88 12.83 -1.20
C ASP A 22 -5.26 11.85 -2.19
N LEU A 23 -5.47 10.54 -1.97
CA LEU A 23 -5.07 9.50 -2.90
C LEU A 23 -5.73 9.70 -4.27
N GLN A 24 -7.05 9.95 -4.31
CA GLN A 24 -7.77 10.18 -5.56
C GLN A 24 -7.22 11.39 -6.32
N ARG A 25 -6.82 12.46 -5.61
CA ARG A 25 -6.18 13.63 -6.22
C ARG A 25 -4.81 13.29 -6.78
N ARG A 26 -3.97 12.55 -6.04
CA ARG A 26 -2.62 12.16 -6.47
C ARG A 26 -2.63 11.21 -7.66
N LEU A 27 -3.58 10.29 -7.72
CA LEU A 27 -3.78 9.40 -8.88
C LEU A 27 -4.07 10.15 -10.18
N LYS A 28 -4.57 11.39 -10.10
CA LYS A 28 -4.82 12.27 -11.26
C LYS A 28 -3.66 13.22 -11.59
N SER A 29 -2.57 13.16 -10.83
CA SER A 29 -1.41 14.03 -11.02
C SER A 29 -0.52 13.54 -12.17
N ALA A 30 0.44 14.38 -12.61
CA ALA A 30 1.41 14.00 -13.64
C ALA A 30 2.34 12.85 -13.21
N THR A 31 2.46 12.63 -11.90
CA THR A 31 3.31 11.59 -11.28
C THR A 31 2.47 10.82 -10.25
N PRO A 32 1.57 9.93 -10.70
CA PRO A 32 0.70 9.18 -9.80
C PRO A 32 1.54 8.20 -8.94
N PRO A 33 1.14 7.96 -7.68
CA PRO A 33 1.82 6.99 -6.83
C PRO A 33 1.56 5.56 -7.31
N VAL A 34 2.46 4.65 -6.94
CA VAL A 34 2.14 3.22 -6.97
C VAL A 34 1.21 2.89 -5.80
N VAL A 35 0.11 2.20 -6.10
CA VAL A 35 -0.83 1.72 -5.09
C VAL A 35 -0.69 0.21 -4.97
N ILE A 36 -0.36 -0.28 -3.78
CA ILE A 36 -0.28 -1.71 -3.48
C ILE A 36 -1.43 -2.10 -2.59
N ASP A 37 -2.28 -3.01 -3.07
CA ASP A 37 -3.32 -3.61 -2.27
C ASP A 37 -2.77 -4.86 -1.59
N VAL A 38 -2.65 -4.81 -0.26
CA VAL A 38 -2.04 -5.88 0.55
C VAL A 38 -3.04 -6.92 1.07
N ARG A 39 -4.31 -6.82 0.66
CA ARG A 39 -5.37 -7.78 0.99
C ARG A 39 -5.21 -9.11 0.25
N ASP A 40 -6.06 -10.07 0.60
CA ASP A 40 -6.10 -11.34 -0.11
C ASP A 40 -6.61 -11.17 -1.55
N PRO A 41 -6.18 -12.01 -2.51
CA PRO A 41 -6.55 -11.85 -3.91
C PRO A 41 -8.04 -11.92 -4.19
N ASP A 42 -8.80 -12.60 -3.32
CA ASP A 42 -10.25 -12.76 -3.46
C ASP A 42 -10.95 -11.42 -3.15
N GLU A 43 -10.58 -10.75 -2.05
CA GLU A 43 -11.07 -9.41 -1.71
C GLU A 43 -10.72 -8.37 -2.76
N TYR A 44 -9.52 -8.47 -3.34
CA TYR A 44 -9.08 -7.60 -4.43
C TYR A 44 -9.95 -7.77 -5.68
N ARG A 45 -10.29 -9.02 -6.03
CA ARG A 45 -11.16 -9.30 -7.19
C ARG A 45 -12.58 -8.83 -6.99
N ASP A 46 -13.09 -8.86 -5.76
CA ASP A 46 -14.43 -8.36 -5.42
C ASP A 46 -14.54 -6.82 -5.52
N GLY A 47 -13.41 -6.13 -5.48
CA GLY A 47 -13.33 -4.69 -5.73
C GLY A 47 -12.02 -4.08 -5.23
N HIS A 48 -11.40 -3.25 -6.06
CA HIS A 48 -10.15 -2.56 -5.74
C HIS A 48 -10.09 -1.19 -6.40
N ILE A 49 -9.12 -0.37 -5.97
CA ILE A 49 -8.76 0.87 -6.63
C ILE A 49 -8.12 0.50 -7.97
N GLU A 50 -8.65 1.00 -9.10
CA GLU A 50 -8.25 0.60 -10.46
C GLU A 50 -6.72 0.66 -10.73
N ALA A 51 -6.02 1.62 -10.13
CA ALA A 51 -4.57 1.78 -10.27
C ALA A 51 -3.75 0.86 -9.35
N ALA A 52 -4.38 0.05 -8.50
CA ALA A 52 -3.69 -0.78 -7.55
C ALA A 52 -3.11 -2.05 -8.19
N THR A 53 -2.02 -2.55 -7.61
CA THR A 53 -1.49 -3.89 -7.86
C THR A 53 -1.64 -4.72 -6.59
N ASN A 54 -2.22 -5.92 -6.68
CA ASN A 54 -2.36 -6.79 -5.52
C ASN A 54 -1.05 -7.53 -5.20
N ILE A 55 -0.55 -7.33 -3.98
CA ILE A 55 0.52 -8.12 -3.38
C ILE A 55 0.14 -8.36 -1.92
N SER A 56 -0.42 -9.53 -1.62
CA SER A 56 -0.86 -9.86 -0.26
C SER A 56 0.26 -9.66 0.76
N ARG A 57 -0.10 -9.19 1.97
CA ARG A 57 0.85 -8.71 2.98
C ARG A 57 2.01 -9.67 3.25
N GLY A 58 1.75 -10.98 3.33
CA GLY A 58 2.77 -11.99 3.61
C GLY A 58 3.82 -12.19 2.50
N PHE A 59 3.58 -11.66 1.30
CA PHE A 59 4.49 -11.72 0.16
C PHE A 59 5.08 -10.36 -0.22
N LEU A 60 4.68 -9.28 0.47
CA LEU A 60 5.00 -7.91 0.08
C LEU A 60 6.51 -7.71 -0.04
N GLU A 61 7.24 -8.06 1.01
CA GLU A 61 8.68 -7.86 1.12
C GLU A 61 9.47 -8.63 0.03
N PHE A 62 8.94 -9.75 -0.46
CA PHE A 62 9.58 -10.58 -1.48
C PHE A 62 9.24 -10.16 -2.92
N ARG A 63 8.07 -9.56 -3.13
CA ARG A 63 7.56 -9.27 -4.48
C ARG A 63 7.64 -7.80 -4.85
N ILE A 64 7.75 -6.88 -3.89
CA ILE A 64 7.66 -5.44 -4.14
C ILE A 64 8.72 -4.95 -5.13
N ALA A 65 9.96 -5.44 -5.05
CA ALA A 65 11.04 -5.03 -5.95
C ALA A 65 10.81 -5.42 -7.42
N GLY A 66 9.99 -6.45 -7.68
CA GLY A 66 9.59 -6.83 -9.02
C GLY A 66 8.42 -6.01 -9.57
N ALA A 67 7.60 -5.43 -8.68
CA ALA A 67 6.45 -4.60 -9.05
C ALA A 67 6.81 -3.10 -9.11
N VAL A 68 7.75 -2.65 -8.29
CA VAL A 68 8.22 -1.27 -8.21
C VAL A 68 9.74 -1.29 -8.36
N SER A 69 10.20 -0.92 -9.55
CA SER A 69 11.63 -0.99 -9.91
C SER A 69 12.44 0.22 -9.46
N ASP A 70 11.79 1.37 -9.24
CA ASP A 70 12.44 2.58 -8.72
C ASP A 70 12.25 2.66 -7.19
N PRO A 71 13.33 2.54 -6.40
CA PRO A 71 13.27 2.62 -4.93
C PRO A 71 12.89 4.00 -4.39
N SER A 72 12.89 5.04 -5.23
CA SER A 72 12.54 6.42 -4.86
C SER A 72 11.09 6.79 -5.20
N THR A 73 10.32 5.85 -5.74
CA THR A 73 8.87 6.00 -5.97
C THR A 73 8.10 6.16 -4.67
#